data_AF-A0A5C8K603-F1
#
_entry.id   AF-A0A5C8K603-F1
#
_cell.length_a   1.000
_cell.length_b   1.000
_cell.length_c   1.000
_cell.angle_alpha   90.00
_cell.angle_beta   90.00
_cell.angle_gamma   90.00
#
_symmetry.space_group_name_H-M   'P 1'
#
loop_
_entity.id
_entity.type
_entity.pdbx_description
1 polymer ?
#
loop_
_entity_poly.entity_id
_entity_poly.type
_entity_poly.pdbx_seq_one_letter_code
_entity_poly.pdbx_strand_id
1 'polypeptide(L)'
;RELSIIYQIAKKSLLNKVLLLSPAALLLGFFAPWAISPILMVGGAFLCFEGYEKVHSMFSKHHTDDPHQAGEEVEVITPDELEKTRVKGAVRTDLILSAEIVAITYSTVADKELTTQIAVMLAVAIFITFAVYGFVGLIVKADDIGMHMAKENNHPQVRKFGQGMVKVMPGFLQALGYIGTVAMLWVGAEIIAHGIPFTSHALHNLEHALENVPILAWLAKALACAIAGLVIGAVIAKVVALASSLKPKKQAVS
;
A
#
# COMPACT_ATOMS: atom_id res chain seq x y z
N ARG A 1 18.90 -10.99 -5.58
CA ARG A 1 17.82 -11.71 -4.84
C ARG A 1 16.56 -10.85 -4.79
N GLU A 2 16.67 -9.58 -4.41
CA GLU A 2 15.54 -8.65 -4.26
C GLU A 2 14.77 -8.37 -5.56
N LEU A 3 15.45 -8.23 -6.70
CA LEU A 3 14.80 -8.13 -8.02
C LEU A 3 13.88 -9.33 -8.35
N SER A 4 14.24 -10.53 -7.89
CA SER A 4 13.40 -11.72 -8.09
C SER A 4 12.13 -11.66 -7.24
N ILE A 5 12.23 -11.15 -6.01
CA ILE A 5 11.09 -10.93 -5.12
C ILE A 5 10.13 -9.90 -5.74
N ILE A 6 10.65 -8.76 -6.20
CA ILE A 6 9.85 -7.71 -6.87
C ILE A 6 9.14 -8.28 -8.10
N TYR A 7 9.84 -9.08 -8.91
CA TYR A 7 9.24 -9.73 -10.07
C TYR A 7 8.12 -10.71 -9.69
N GLN A 8 8.30 -11.50 -8.64
CA GLN A 8 7.26 -12.40 -8.14
C GLN A 8 6.02 -11.63 -7.66
N ILE A 9 6.22 -10.52 -6.94
CA ILE A 9 5.13 -9.64 -6.49
C ILE A 9 4.43 -9.03 -7.71
N ALA A 10 5.18 -8.47 -8.67
CA ALA A 10 4.65 -7.84 -9.88
C ALA A 10 3.82 -8.83 -10.72
N LYS A 11 4.31 -10.06 -10.89
CA LYS A 11 3.59 -11.11 -11.64
C LYS A 11 2.27 -11.47 -10.95
N LYS A 12 2.28 -11.67 -9.63
CA LYS A 12 1.06 -11.99 -8.87
C LYS A 12 0.08 -10.81 -8.84
N SER A 13 0.60 -9.61 -8.69
CA SER A 13 -0.15 -8.36 -8.74
C SER A 13 -0.85 -8.17 -10.09
N LEU A 14 -0.14 -8.37 -11.21
CA LEU A 14 -0.70 -8.27 -12.55
C LEU A 14 -1.85 -9.26 -12.76
N LEU A 15 -1.62 -10.53 -12.37
CA LEU A 15 -2.64 -11.57 -12.48
C LEU A 15 -3.87 -11.23 -11.63
N ASN A 16 -3.67 -10.75 -10.41
CA ASN A 16 -4.78 -10.33 -9.55
C ASN A 16 -5.56 -9.16 -10.17
N LYS A 17 -4.88 -8.15 -10.73
CA LYS A 17 -5.55 -7.02 -11.37
C LYS A 17 -6.33 -7.46 -12.61
N VAL A 18 -5.69 -8.19 -13.52
CA VAL A 18 -6.29 -8.57 -14.81
C VAL A 18 -7.36 -9.66 -14.69
N LEU A 19 -7.13 -10.68 -13.86
CA LEU A 19 -8.01 -11.85 -13.77
C LEU A 19 -9.06 -11.77 -12.67
N LEU A 20 -8.80 -11.00 -11.60
CA LEU A 20 -9.69 -10.92 -10.45
C LEU A 20 -10.34 -9.54 -10.34
N LEU A 21 -9.56 -8.47 -10.17
CA LEU A 21 -10.10 -7.13 -9.90
C LEU A 21 -10.85 -6.55 -11.10
N SER A 22 -10.28 -6.54 -12.30
CA SER A 22 -10.92 -5.92 -13.46
C SER A 22 -12.24 -6.61 -13.85
N PRO A 23 -12.32 -7.96 -13.93
CA PRO A 23 -13.60 -8.63 -14.18
C PRO A 23 -14.59 -8.45 -13.03
N ALA A 24 -14.13 -8.50 -11.77
CA ALA A 24 -15.00 -8.26 -10.61
C ALA A 24 -15.56 -6.83 -10.61
N ALA A 25 -14.76 -5.82 -10.96
CA ALA A 25 -15.22 -4.43 -11.04
C ALA A 25 -16.25 -4.22 -12.15
N LEU A 26 -16.05 -4.83 -13.33
CA LEU A 26 -17.03 -4.77 -14.43
C LEU A 26 -18.35 -5.48 -14.05
N LEU A 27 -18.26 -6.67 -13.44
CA LEU A 27 -19.43 -7.43 -13.00
C LEU A 27 -20.18 -6.72 -11.88
N LEU A 28 -19.47 -6.28 -10.83
CA LEU A 28 -20.07 -5.53 -9.73
C LEU A 28 -20.65 -4.22 -10.24
N GLY A 29 -19.96 -3.53 -11.13
CA GLY A 29 -20.44 -2.29 -11.73
C GLY A 29 -21.77 -2.46 -12.48
N PHE A 30 -21.93 -3.58 -13.19
CA PHE A 30 -23.17 -3.88 -13.92
C PHE A 30 -24.32 -4.37 -13.01
N PHE A 31 -24.03 -5.28 -12.06
CA PHE A 31 -25.07 -5.95 -11.26
C PHE A 31 -25.34 -5.30 -9.90
N ALA A 32 -24.33 -4.72 -9.26
CA ALA A 32 -24.40 -4.20 -7.90
C ALA A 32 -23.37 -3.07 -7.68
N PRO A 33 -23.47 -1.93 -8.40
CA PRO A 33 -22.49 -0.84 -8.29
C PRO A 33 -22.42 -0.28 -6.86
N TRP A 34 -23.52 -0.35 -6.12
CA TRP A 34 -23.60 0.01 -4.70
C TRP A 34 -22.67 -0.84 -3.81
N ALA A 35 -22.30 -2.06 -4.22
CA ALA A 35 -21.45 -2.96 -3.44
C ALA A 35 -19.96 -2.60 -3.55
N ILE A 36 -19.55 -1.86 -4.59
CA ILE A 36 -18.15 -1.46 -4.80
C ILE A 36 -17.67 -0.64 -3.60
N SER A 37 -18.42 0.40 -3.21
CA SER A 37 -18.00 1.29 -2.12
C SER A 37 -17.86 0.56 -0.78
N PRO A 38 -18.84 -0.22 -0.26
CA PRO A 38 -18.68 -0.99 0.97
C PRO A 38 -17.50 -1.97 0.95
N ILE A 39 -17.27 -2.67 -0.17
CA ILE A 39 -16.13 -3.61 -0.30
C ILE A 39 -14.81 -2.86 -0.17
N LEU A 40 -14.69 -1.71 -0.85
CA LEU A 40 -13.50 -0.87 -0.76
C LEU A 40 -13.33 -0.29 0.65
N MET A 41 -14.40 0.17 1.29
CA MET A 41 -14.35 0.69 2.67
C MET A 41 -13.78 -0.33 3.66
N VAL A 42 -14.12 -1.61 3.51
CA VAL A 42 -13.53 -2.68 4.33
C VAL A 42 -12.02 -2.81 4.05
N GLY A 43 -11.60 -2.71 2.79
CA GLY A 43 -10.18 -2.65 2.42
C GLY A 43 -9.48 -1.42 3.00
N GLY A 44 -10.10 -0.24 2.92
CA GLY A 44 -9.59 1.01 3.48
C GLY A 44 -9.46 0.95 5.00
N ALA A 45 -10.40 0.31 5.68
CA ALA A 45 -10.33 0.05 7.12
C ALA A 45 -9.14 -0.84 7.48
N PHE A 46 -8.88 -1.89 6.69
CA PHE A 46 -7.69 -2.73 6.86
C PHE A 46 -6.39 -1.93 6.65
N LEU A 47 -6.31 -1.06 5.63
CA LEU A 47 -5.15 -0.20 5.40
C LEU A 47 -4.92 0.79 6.55
N CYS A 48 -5.98 1.38 7.08
CA CYS A 48 -5.89 2.28 8.24
C CYS A 48 -5.36 1.53 9.47
N PHE A 49 -5.84 0.31 9.70
CA PHE A 49 -5.36 -0.56 10.78
C PHE A 49 -3.89 -0.92 10.61
N GLU A 50 -3.47 -1.44 9.46
CA GLU A 50 -2.08 -1.82 9.19
C GLU A 50 -1.14 -0.60 9.26
N GLY A 51 -1.58 0.54 8.72
CA GLY A 51 -0.84 1.80 8.80
C GLY A 51 -0.67 2.27 10.24
N TYR A 52 -1.73 2.19 11.06
CA TYR A 52 -1.66 2.54 12.48
C TYR A 52 -0.70 1.62 13.24
N GLU A 53 -0.73 0.31 13.02
CA GLU A 53 0.18 -0.62 13.69
C GLU A 53 1.64 -0.34 13.35
N LYS A 54 1.95 0.01 12.08
CA LYS A 54 3.29 0.43 11.67
C LYS A 54 3.73 1.72 12.35
N VAL A 55 2.84 2.71 12.46
CA VAL A 55 3.16 3.94 13.21
C VAL A 55 3.36 3.64 14.69
N HIS A 56 2.47 2.83 15.28
CA HIS A 56 2.52 2.49 16.69
C HIS A 56 3.79 1.69 17.06
N SER A 57 4.23 0.75 16.22
CA SER A 57 5.46 -0.02 16.45
C SER A 57 6.72 0.84 16.39
N MET A 58 6.73 1.91 15.57
CA MET A 58 7.84 2.87 15.52
C MET A 58 7.99 3.65 16.84
N PHE A 59 6.90 3.94 17.54
CA PHE A 59 6.91 4.66 18.82
C PHE A 59 7.03 3.73 20.04
N SER A 60 6.50 2.51 19.94
CA SER A 60 6.59 1.49 20.98
C SER A 60 7.89 0.71 20.83
N LYS A 61 9.01 1.35 21.17
CA LYS A 61 10.37 0.77 21.13
C LYS A 61 10.49 -0.50 21.98
N HIS A 62 10.21 -1.66 21.39
CA HIS A 62 10.78 -3.00 21.69
C HIS A 62 10.10 -4.00 20.74
N HIS A 63 10.57 -4.12 19.50
CA HIS A 63 10.63 -5.37 18.71
C HIS A 63 11.28 -5.05 17.36
N THR A 64 12.53 -5.48 17.25
CA THR A 64 13.39 -5.72 16.08
C THR A 64 13.08 -5.00 14.76
N ASP A 65 14.04 -4.16 14.34
CA ASP A 65 14.11 -3.53 13.02
C ASP A 65 14.09 -4.54 11.86
N ASP A 66 12.93 -4.66 11.19
CA ASP A 66 12.86 -4.95 9.75
C ASP A 66 11.69 -4.13 9.16
N PRO A 67 11.92 -3.16 8.26
CA PRO A 67 10.88 -2.27 7.71
C PRO A 67 9.75 -2.96 6.91
N HIS A 68 9.73 -4.30 6.86
CA HIS A 68 8.77 -5.10 6.10
C HIS A 68 8.04 -6.17 6.92
N GLN A 69 8.06 -6.12 8.25
CA GLN A 69 7.31 -7.05 9.10
C GLN A 69 6.26 -6.32 9.94
N ALA A 70 5.06 -6.15 9.37
CA ALA A 70 3.86 -5.95 10.17
C ALA A 70 3.38 -7.33 10.65
N GLY A 71 3.53 -7.56 11.95
CA GLY A 71 2.77 -8.52 12.76
C GLY A 71 2.81 -9.99 12.34
N GLU A 72 3.72 -10.77 12.93
CA GLU A 72 3.41 -12.07 13.53
C GLU A 72 4.61 -12.57 14.34
N GLU A 73 4.32 -13.31 15.41
CA GLU A 73 5.25 -13.87 16.38
C GLU A 73 6.46 -14.55 15.71
N VAL A 74 7.61 -14.47 16.38
CA VAL A 74 8.85 -15.14 15.98
C VAL A 74 8.68 -16.66 16.10
N GLU A 75 7.96 -17.27 15.16
CA GLU A 75 8.18 -18.67 14.81
C GLU A 75 9.52 -18.76 14.08
N VAL A 76 10.28 -19.83 14.35
CA VAL A 76 11.53 -20.13 13.64
C VAL A 76 11.16 -20.59 12.23
N ILE A 77 10.88 -19.61 11.37
CA ILE A 77 10.43 -19.81 9.99
C ILE A 77 11.67 -19.95 9.09
N THR A 78 11.62 -20.86 8.11
CA THR A 78 12.72 -21.00 7.14
C THR A 78 12.87 -19.76 6.25
N PRO A 79 14.06 -19.47 5.70
CA PRO A 79 14.27 -18.31 4.82
C PRO A 79 13.31 -18.23 3.62
N ASP A 80 12.86 -19.40 3.11
CA ASP A 80 11.93 -19.50 1.97
C ASP A 80 10.48 -19.20 2.38
N GLU A 81 10.07 -19.60 3.58
CA GLU A 81 8.75 -19.29 4.12
C GLU A 81 8.62 -17.80 4.47
N LEU A 82 9.68 -17.19 5.00
CA LEU A 82 9.74 -15.73 5.21
C LEU A 82 9.59 -14.96 3.88
N GLU A 83 10.24 -15.40 2.81
CA GLU A 83 10.08 -14.79 1.48
C GLU A 83 8.64 -14.91 0.97
N LYS A 84 8.02 -16.09 1.09
CA LYS A 84 6.62 -16.30 0.70
C LYS A 84 5.65 -15.41 1.49
N THR A 85 5.86 -15.27 2.80
CA THR A 85 5.04 -14.41 3.65
C THR A 85 5.17 -12.94 3.24
N ARG A 86 6.40 -12.46 2.98
CA ARG A 86 6.65 -11.09 2.48
C ARG A 86 5.97 -10.84 1.13
N VAL A 87 6.11 -11.77 0.18
CA VAL A 87 5.42 -11.67 -1.12
C VAL A 87 3.91 -11.64 -0.93
N LYS A 88 3.35 -12.49 -0.06
CA LYS A 88 1.91 -12.54 0.19
C LYS A 88 1.37 -11.26 0.82
N GLY A 89 2.08 -10.71 1.82
CA GLY A 89 1.72 -9.44 2.46
C GLY A 89 1.75 -8.27 1.47
N ALA A 90 2.82 -8.16 0.69
CA ALA A 90 2.95 -7.13 -0.35
C ALA A 90 1.84 -7.23 -1.41
N VAL A 91 1.50 -8.46 -1.85
CA VAL A 91 0.42 -8.69 -2.81
C VAL A 91 -0.96 -8.35 -2.23
N ARG A 92 -1.21 -8.60 -0.93
CA ARG A 92 -2.47 -8.20 -0.27
C ARG A 92 -2.63 -6.68 -0.21
N THR A 93 -1.58 -5.99 0.22
CA THR A 93 -1.60 -4.52 0.31
C THR A 93 -1.78 -3.90 -1.07
N ASP A 94 -1.05 -4.40 -2.07
CA ASP A 94 -1.22 -3.98 -3.47
C ASP A 94 -2.63 -4.27 -3.98
N LEU A 95 -3.24 -5.42 -3.65
CA LEU A 95 -4.61 -5.73 -4.07
C LEU A 95 -5.61 -4.68 -3.56
N ILE A 96 -5.47 -4.24 -2.30
CA ILE A 96 -6.38 -3.24 -1.71
C ILE A 96 -6.16 -1.87 -2.38
N LEU A 97 -4.92 -1.41 -2.50
CA LEU A 97 -4.60 -0.15 -3.19
C LEU A 97 -5.04 -0.19 -4.67
N SER A 98 -4.86 -1.32 -5.32
CA SER A 98 -5.26 -1.52 -6.72
C SER A 98 -6.77 -1.54 -6.90
N ALA A 99 -7.52 -2.06 -5.91
CA ALA A 99 -8.97 -2.10 -5.98
C ALA A 99 -9.57 -0.69 -6.06
N GLU A 100 -9.01 0.27 -5.34
CA GLU A 100 -9.41 1.68 -5.44
C GLU A 100 -9.09 2.26 -6.82
N ILE A 101 -7.86 2.10 -7.32
CA ILE A 101 -7.48 2.59 -8.66
C ILE A 101 -8.39 1.99 -9.74
N VAL A 102 -8.69 0.70 -9.63
CA VAL A 102 -9.60 -0.03 -10.52
C VAL A 102 -11.03 0.52 -10.42
N ALA A 103 -11.51 0.86 -9.22
CA ALA A 103 -12.83 1.45 -9.03
C ALA A 103 -12.93 2.88 -9.55
N ILE A 104 -11.89 3.71 -9.34
CA ILE A 104 -11.79 5.04 -9.94
C ILE A 104 -11.78 4.92 -11.46
N THR A 105 -10.94 4.03 -12.01
CA THR A 105 -10.90 3.76 -13.46
C THR A 105 -12.27 3.36 -13.98
N TYR A 106 -12.93 2.40 -13.32
CA TYR A 106 -14.29 1.97 -13.67
C TYR A 106 -15.26 3.14 -13.68
N SER A 107 -15.29 3.96 -12.62
CA SER A 107 -16.20 5.12 -12.53
C SER A 107 -16.01 6.12 -13.66
N THR A 108 -14.78 6.29 -14.18
CA THR A 108 -14.50 7.20 -15.31
C THR A 108 -14.92 6.65 -16.68
N VAL A 109 -15.06 5.33 -16.80
CA VAL A 109 -15.47 4.68 -18.05
C VAL A 109 -16.84 4.04 -17.97
N ALA A 110 -17.57 4.19 -16.86
CA ALA A 110 -18.85 3.53 -16.60
C ALA A 110 -19.90 3.82 -17.68
N ASP A 111 -19.86 5.02 -18.28
CA ASP A 111 -20.79 5.45 -19.35
C ASP A 111 -20.34 5.04 -20.76
N LYS A 112 -19.23 4.31 -20.91
CA LYS A 112 -18.70 3.86 -22.20
C LYS A 112 -19.20 2.46 -22.54
N GLU A 113 -19.12 2.10 -23.82
CA GLU A 113 -19.42 0.73 -24.25
C GLU A 113 -18.47 -0.27 -23.58
N LEU A 114 -18.98 -1.50 -23.31
CA LEU A 114 -18.25 -2.56 -22.62
C LEU A 114 -16.85 -2.82 -23.20
N THR A 115 -16.70 -2.75 -24.53
CA THR A 115 -15.41 -2.92 -25.21
C THR A 115 -14.39 -1.87 -24.77
N THR A 116 -14.81 -0.61 -24.65
CA THR A 116 -13.96 0.49 -24.16
C THR A 116 -13.64 0.31 -22.67
N GLN A 117 -14.63 -0.09 -21.86
CA GLN A 117 -14.40 -0.35 -20.44
C GLN A 117 -13.32 -1.42 -20.24
N ILE A 118 -13.46 -2.57 -20.90
CA ILE A 118 -12.49 -3.67 -20.82
C ILE A 118 -11.09 -3.20 -21.27
N ALA A 119 -11.00 -2.51 -22.41
CA ALA A 119 -9.73 -2.04 -22.94
C ALA A 119 -9.02 -1.08 -21.97
N VAL A 120 -9.73 -0.09 -21.42
CA VAL A 120 -9.17 0.88 -20.47
C VAL A 120 -8.77 0.20 -19.16
N MET A 121 -9.62 -0.67 -18.61
CA MET A 121 -9.35 -1.39 -17.37
C MET A 121 -8.10 -2.28 -17.49
N LEU A 122 -7.92 -2.97 -18.62
CA LEU A 122 -6.71 -3.76 -18.89
C LEU A 122 -5.49 -2.87 -19.08
N ALA A 123 -5.62 -1.78 -19.82
CA ALA A 123 -4.52 -0.84 -20.05
C ALA A 123 -4.02 -0.24 -18.73
N VAL A 124 -4.91 0.22 -17.85
CA VAL A 124 -4.55 0.77 -16.54
C VAL A 124 -3.94 -0.31 -15.65
N ALA A 125 -4.52 -1.51 -15.60
CA ALA A 125 -3.98 -2.62 -14.81
C ALA A 125 -2.54 -2.97 -15.20
N ILE A 126 -2.27 -3.06 -16.51
CA ILE A 126 -0.93 -3.33 -17.05
C ILE A 126 0.00 -2.14 -16.75
N PHE A 127 -0.42 -0.93 -17.12
CA PHE A 127 0.40 0.28 -17.00
C PHE A 127 0.84 0.52 -15.56
N ILE A 128 -0.08 0.53 -14.60
CA ILE A 128 0.25 0.79 -13.19
C ILE A 128 1.15 -0.31 -12.63
N THR A 129 0.94 -1.58 -13.01
CA THR A 129 1.82 -2.66 -12.55
C THR A 129 3.25 -2.46 -13.05
N PHE A 130 3.44 -2.20 -14.34
CA PHE A 130 4.78 -1.96 -14.87
C PHE A 130 5.40 -0.67 -14.36
N ALA A 131 4.61 0.40 -14.20
CA ALA A 131 5.10 1.68 -13.69
C ALA A 131 5.59 1.55 -12.24
N VAL A 132 4.76 1.01 -11.34
CA VAL A 132 5.08 0.91 -9.92
C VAL A 132 6.22 -0.09 -9.68
N TYR A 133 6.09 -1.33 -10.17
CA TYR A 133 7.13 -2.34 -9.93
C TYR A 133 8.39 -2.12 -10.77
N GLY A 134 8.26 -1.47 -11.93
CA GLY A 134 9.41 -1.00 -12.70
C GLY A 134 10.19 0.06 -11.93
N PHE A 135 9.50 1.05 -11.35
CA PHE A 135 10.14 2.07 -10.51
C PHE A 135 10.82 1.48 -9.27
N VAL A 136 10.14 0.61 -8.53
CA VAL A 136 10.73 -0.10 -7.37
C VAL A 136 11.91 -0.97 -7.80
N GLY A 137 11.79 -1.66 -8.95
CA GLY A 137 12.88 -2.46 -9.52
C GLY A 137 14.10 -1.62 -9.91
N LEU A 138 13.89 -0.40 -10.44
CA LEU A 138 14.98 0.54 -10.75
C LEU A 138 15.69 1.01 -9.48
N ILE A 139 14.96 1.28 -8.40
CA ILE A 139 15.55 1.65 -7.10
C ILE A 139 16.48 0.55 -6.59
N VAL A 140 15.99 -0.69 -6.53
CA VAL A 140 16.79 -1.84 -6.07
C VAL A 140 17.96 -2.11 -7.01
N LYS A 141 17.76 -1.93 -8.32
CA LYS A 141 18.85 -2.08 -9.29
C LYS A 141 19.93 -1.02 -9.10
N ALA A 142 19.56 0.21 -8.75
CA ALA A 142 20.51 1.26 -8.44
C ALA A 142 21.35 0.89 -7.20
N ASP A 143 20.77 0.26 -6.19
CA ASP A 143 21.51 -0.24 -5.03
C ASP A 143 22.56 -1.30 -5.40
N ASP A 144 22.14 -2.31 -6.17
CA ASP A 144 23.03 -3.37 -6.68
C ASP A 144 24.21 -2.78 -7.48
N ILE A 145 23.95 -1.76 -8.29
CA ILE A 145 24.97 -1.05 -9.07
C ILE A 145 25.91 -0.27 -8.12
N GLY A 146 25.39 0.36 -7.08
CA GLY A 146 26.17 1.04 -6.04
C GLY A 146 27.15 0.10 -5.35
N MET A 147 26.66 -1.07 -4.93
CA MET A 147 27.47 -2.13 -4.32
C MET A 147 28.55 -2.64 -5.28
N HIS A 148 28.22 -2.80 -6.56
CA HIS A 148 29.19 -3.20 -7.56
C HIS A 148 30.28 -2.13 -7.78
N MET A 149 29.91 -0.86 -7.82
CA MET A 149 30.85 0.27 -7.97
C MET A 149 31.75 0.44 -6.74
N ALA A 150 31.26 0.13 -5.54
CA ALA A 150 32.00 0.25 -4.29
C ALA A 150 33.16 -0.77 -4.11
N LYS A 151 33.27 -1.78 -4.99
CA LYS A 151 34.33 -2.80 -4.95
C LYS A 151 35.72 -2.21 -5.19
N GLU A 152 36.73 -2.81 -4.55
CA GLU A 152 38.11 -2.32 -4.56
C GLU A 152 38.79 -2.35 -5.94
N ASN A 153 38.32 -3.20 -6.85
CA ASN A 153 38.86 -3.34 -8.20
C ASN A 153 38.49 -2.17 -9.14
N ASN A 154 37.63 -1.25 -8.71
CA ASN A 154 37.18 -0.12 -9.53
C ASN A 154 38.05 1.13 -9.33
N HIS A 155 38.03 2.02 -10.32
CA HIS A 155 38.72 3.31 -10.26
C HIS A 155 38.35 4.10 -8.98
N PRO A 156 39.30 4.78 -8.31
CA PRO A 156 39.05 5.43 -7.01
C PRO A 156 37.87 6.40 -6.97
N GLN A 157 37.59 7.10 -8.08
CA GLN A 157 36.44 8.00 -8.21
C GLN A 157 35.10 7.24 -8.29
N VAL A 158 35.06 6.14 -9.06
CA VAL A 158 33.89 5.25 -9.17
C VAL A 158 33.60 4.58 -7.84
N ARG A 159 34.66 4.16 -7.13
CA ARG A 159 34.55 3.57 -5.80
C ARG A 159 33.94 4.54 -4.77
N LYS A 160 34.42 5.79 -4.74
CA LYS A 160 33.87 6.84 -3.86
C LYS A 160 32.39 7.10 -4.15
N PHE A 161 32.00 7.13 -5.42
CA PHE A 161 30.60 7.31 -5.81
C PHE A 161 29.73 6.12 -5.39
N GLY A 162 30.18 4.88 -5.62
CA GLY A 162 29.50 3.66 -5.17
C GLY A 162 29.33 3.60 -3.65
N GLN A 163 30.38 3.92 -2.89
CA GLN A 163 30.31 4.02 -1.43
C GLN A 163 29.31 5.07 -0.95
N GLY A 164 29.22 6.20 -1.64
CA GLY A 164 28.21 7.22 -1.37
C GLY A 164 26.78 6.70 -1.57
N MET A 165 26.51 6.03 -2.70
CA MET A 165 25.21 5.42 -2.97
C MET A 165 24.79 4.40 -1.91
N VAL A 166 25.67 3.45 -1.59
CA VAL A 166 25.39 2.39 -0.60
C VAL A 166 25.14 2.99 0.78
N LYS A 167 25.82 4.08 1.14
CA LYS A 167 25.61 4.77 2.42
C LYS A 167 24.25 5.47 2.50
N VAL A 168 23.73 5.98 1.38
CA VAL A 168 22.45 6.69 1.32
C VAL A 168 21.27 5.71 1.24
N MET A 169 21.44 4.53 0.64
CA MET A 169 20.35 3.59 0.39
C MET A 169 19.51 3.23 1.63
N PRO A 170 20.09 2.91 2.80
CA PRO A 170 19.30 2.56 3.99
C PRO A 170 18.35 3.69 4.41
N GLY A 171 18.85 4.94 4.39
CA GLY A 171 18.02 6.11 4.71
C GLY A 171 16.94 6.36 3.66
N PHE A 172 17.25 6.12 2.38
CA PHE A 172 16.28 6.23 1.29
C PHE A 172 15.15 5.20 1.41
N LEU A 173 15.49 3.93 1.65
CA LEU A 173 14.51 2.86 1.84
C LEU A 173 13.66 3.08 3.11
N GLN A 174 14.26 3.58 4.19
CA GLN A 174 13.53 3.95 5.40
C GLN A 174 12.54 5.10 5.14
N ALA A 175 12.97 6.14 4.41
CA ALA A 175 12.09 7.24 4.03
C ALA A 175 10.92 6.76 3.16
N LEU A 176 11.16 5.86 2.20
CA LEU A 176 10.10 5.23 1.41
C LEU A 176 9.13 4.42 2.28
N GLY A 177 9.62 3.73 3.32
CA GLY A 177 8.78 3.03 4.29
C GLY A 177 7.84 3.98 5.06
N TYR A 178 8.35 5.13 5.51
CA TYR A 178 7.52 6.15 6.15
C TYR A 178 6.49 6.75 5.20
N ILE A 179 6.92 7.13 4.00
CA ILE A 179 6.03 7.67 2.95
C ILE A 179 4.95 6.64 2.62
N GLY A 180 5.32 5.35 2.48
CA GLY A 180 4.38 4.27 2.24
C GLY A 180 3.36 4.11 3.37
N THR A 181 3.79 4.25 4.63
CA THR A 181 2.89 4.17 5.79
C THR A 181 1.90 5.34 5.81
N VAL A 182 2.38 6.56 5.56
CA VAL A 182 1.52 7.75 5.44
C VAL A 182 0.54 7.59 4.28
N ALA A 183 0.99 7.05 3.15
CA ALA A 183 0.14 6.78 1.99
C ALA A 183 -0.94 5.73 2.30
N MET A 184 -0.62 4.66 3.04
CA MET A 184 -1.61 3.66 3.48
C MET A 184 -2.71 4.29 4.34
N LEU A 185 -2.34 5.16 5.28
CA LEU A 185 -3.29 5.86 6.15
C LEU A 185 -4.16 6.85 5.36
N TRP A 186 -3.54 7.65 4.50
CA TRP A 186 -4.25 8.62 3.67
C TRP A 186 -5.23 7.90 2.73
N VAL A 187 -4.75 6.96 1.92
CA VAL A 187 -5.57 6.22 0.95
C VAL A 187 -6.69 5.46 1.67
N GLY A 188 -6.39 4.75 2.76
CA GLY A 188 -7.41 4.02 3.51
C GLY A 188 -8.54 4.93 4.02
N ALA A 189 -8.20 6.12 4.53
CA ALA A 189 -9.20 7.09 4.98
C ALA A 189 -9.97 7.72 3.82
N GLU A 190 -9.32 7.97 2.68
CA GLU A 190 -9.97 8.53 1.49
C GLU A 190 -11.01 7.56 0.92
N ILE A 191 -10.70 6.26 0.87
CA ILE A 191 -11.64 5.20 0.50
C ILE A 191 -12.87 5.20 1.43
N ILE A 192 -12.65 5.29 2.74
CA ILE A 192 -13.74 5.35 3.73
C ILE A 192 -14.55 6.64 3.57
N ALA A 193 -13.88 7.77 3.41
CA ALA A 193 -14.50 9.08 3.31
C ALA A 193 -15.38 9.22 2.06
N HIS A 194 -14.99 8.58 0.95
CA HIS A 194 -15.81 8.52 -0.27
C HIS A 194 -17.11 7.72 -0.06
N GLY A 195 -17.10 6.70 0.80
CA GLY A 195 -18.29 5.89 1.10
C GLY A 195 -19.26 6.53 2.08
N ILE A 196 -18.88 7.60 2.79
CA ILE A 196 -19.70 8.26 3.81
C ILE A 196 -20.10 9.67 3.33
N PRO A 197 -21.40 9.94 3.12
CA PRO A 197 -21.87 11.24 2.58
C PRO A 197 -21.51 12.46 3.44
N PHE A 198 -21.34 12.30 4.75
CA PHE A 198 -21.01 13.42 5.64
C PHE A 198 -19.54 13.85 5.53
N THR A 199 -18.63 12.90 5.36
CA THR A 199 -17.19 13.20 5.24
C THR A 199 -16.86 13.82 3.90
N SER A 200 -17.60 13.48 2.83
CA SER A 200 -17.41 14.10 1.52
C SER A 200 -17.74 15.60 1.54
N HIS A 201 -18.77 16.05 2.27
CA HIS A 201 -19.06 17.47 2.45
C HIS A 201 -17.97 18.22 3.24
N ALA A 202 -17.41 17.59 4.27
CA ALA A 202 -16.31 18.19 5.04
C ALA A 202 -15.04 18.37 4.19
N LEU A 203 -14.71 17.38 3.34
CA LEU A 203 -13.61 17.49 2.39
C LEU A 203 -13.90 18.55 1.31
N HIS A 204 -15.11 18.61 0.79
CA HIS A 204 -15.51 19.58 -0.23
C HIS A 204 -15.44 21.02 0.31
N ASN A 205 -15.85 21.24 1.56
CA ASN A 205 -15.73 22.54 2.22
C ASN A 205 -14.28 22.96 2.44
N LEU A 206 -13.38 21.99 2.71
CA LEU A 206 -11.95 22.25 2.84
C LEU A 206 -11.31 22.61 1.48
N GLU A 207 -11.73 21.94 0.40
CA GLU A 207 -11.32 22.27 -0.97
C GLU A 207 -11.84 23.65 -1.38
N HIS A 208 -13.12 23.96 -1.13
CA HIS A 208 -13.72 25.28 -1.40
C HIS A 208 -13.05 26.42 -0.62
N ALA A 209 -12.65 26.18 0.63
CA ALA A 209 -11.96 27.20 1.44
C ALA A 209 -10.55 27.54 0.92
N LEU A 210 -9.96 26.67 0.10
CA LEU A 210 -8.58 26.78 -0.38
C LEU A 210 -8.47 26.82 -1.91
N GLU A 211 -9.57 27.11 -2.63
CA GLU A 211 -9.62 27.12 -4.10
C GLU A 211 -8.55 28.01 -4.74
N ASN A 212 -8.22 29.12 -4.09
CA ASN A 212 -7.23 30.08 -4.59
C ASN A 212 -5.79 29.54 -4.54
N VAL A 213 -5.54 28.42 -3.84
CA VAL A 213 -4.22 27.80 -3.70
C VAL A 213 -4.34 26.26 -3.82
N PRO A 214 -4.42 25.70 -5.04
CA PRO A 214 -4.76 24.29 -5.26
C PRO A 214 -3.75 23.31 -4.63
N ILE A 215 -2.48 23.68 -4.56
CA ILE A 215 -1.44 22.87 -3.91
C ILE A 215 -1.71 22.75 -2.40
N LEU A 216 -2.14 23.85 -1.77
CA LEU A 216 -2.43 23.89 -0.35
C LEU A 216 -3.72 23.13 -0.03
N ALA A 217 -4.74 23.24 -0.90
CA ALA A 217 -5.98 22.46 -0.80
C ALA A 217 -5.70 20.95 -0.82
N TRP A 218 -4.90 20.49 -1.80
CA TRP A 218 -4.51 19.08 -1.91
C TRP A 218 -3.72 18.61 -0.69
N LEU A 219 -2.74 19.39 -0.23
CA LEU A 219 -1.93 19.03 0.94
C LEU A 219 -2.78 18.98 2.21
N ALA A 220 -3.69 19.94 2.40
CA ALA A 220 -4.59 19.98 3.55
C ALA A 220 -5.52 18.76 3.56
N LYS A 221 -6.08 18.38 2.40
CA LYS A 221 -6.89 17.17 2.25
C LYS A 221 -6.09 15.90 2.54
N ALA A 222 -4.90 15.76 1.96
CA ALA A 222 -4.03 14.60 2.19
C ALA A 222 -3.67 14.45 3.67
N LEU A 223 -3.32 15.54 4.35
CA LEU A 223 -3.03 15.54 5.78
C LEU A 223 -4.27 15.23 6.63
N ALA A 224 -5.42 15.82 6.31
CA ALA A 224 -6.67 15.55 7.02
C ALA A 224 -7.05 14.07 6.92
N CYS A 225 -6.94 13.47 5.73
CA CYS A 225 -7.17 12.06 5.52
C CYS A 225 -6.13 11.19 6.23
N ALA A 226 -4.84 11.53 6.19
CA ALA A 226 -3.81 10.77 6.92
C ALA A 226 -4.07 10.75 8.43
N ILE A 227 -4.47 11.88 9.02
CA ILE A 227 -4.84 11.98 10.43
C ILE A 227 -6.11 11.18 10.72
N ALA A 228 -7.14 11.31 9.87
CA ALA A 228 -8.38 10.53 10.01
C ALA A 228 -8.09 9.02 9.93
N GLY A 229 -7.24 8.59 9.02
CA GLY A 229 -6.79 7.20 8.88
C GLY A 229 -6.08 6.70 10.12
N LEU A 230 -5.22 7.52 10.74
CA LEU A 230 -4.57 7.19 12.01
C LEU A 230 -5.60 6.97 13.13
N VAL A 231 -6.61 7.85 13.23
CA VAL A 231 -7.68 7.74 14.23
C VAL A 231 -8.54 6.49 13.98
N ILE A 232 -8.95 6.25 12.73
CA ILE A 232 -9.73 5.08 12.33
C ILE A 232 -8.94 3.81 12.66
N GLY A 233 -7.67 3.75 12.26
CA GLY A 233 -6.78 2.63 12.55
C GLY A 233 -6.63 2.37 14.05
N ALA A 234 -6.45 3.41 14.86
CA ALA A 234 -6.38 3.31 16.31
C ALA A 234 -7.67 2.75 16.92
N VAL A 235 -8.83 3.19 16.43
CA VAL A 235 -10.14 2.70 16.87
C VAL A 235 -10.30 1.23 16.52
N ILE A 236 -9.99 0.83 15.28
CA ILE A 236 -10.05 -0.56 14.84
C ILE A 236 -9.12 -1.43 15.69
N ALA A 237 -7.87 -1.00 15.92
CA ALA A 237 -6.92 -1.74 16.73
C ALA A 237 -7.43 -1.96 18.16
N LYS A 238 -8.04 -0.94 18.78
CA LYS A 238 -8.68 -1.09 20.10
C LYS A 238 -9.85 -2.08 20.08
N VAL A 239 -10.70 -2.03 19.05
CA VAL A 239 -11.83 -2.95 18.90
C VAL A 239 -11.33 -4.39 18.74
N VAL A 240 -10.31 -4.62 17.92
CA VAL A 240 -9.70 -5.94 17.72
C VAL A 240 -9.07 -6.45 19.02
N ALA A 241 -8.36 -5.61 19.77
CA ALA A 241 -7.78 -5.96 21.07
C ALA A 241 -8.85 -6.30 22.13
N LEU A 242 -9.96 -5.55 22.17
CA LEU A 242 -11.08 -5.85 23.05
C LEU A 242 -11.74 -7.18 22.66
N ALA A 243 -11.99 -7.41 21.37
CA ALA A 243 -12.60 -8.63 20.85
C ALA A 243 -11.72 -9.87 21.08
N SER A 244 -10.38 -9.74 20.99
CA SER A 244 -9.46 -10.84 21.29
C SER A 244 -9.40 -11.14 22.79
N SER A 245 -9.53 -10.13 23.66
CA SER A 245 -9.61 -10.34 25.12
C SER A 245 -10.87 -11.10 25.57
N LEU A 246 -11.94 -11.03 24.78
CA LEU A 246 -13.21 -11.72 25.02
C LEU A 246 -13.21 -13.17 24.53
N LYS A 247 -12.22 -13.61 23.74
CA LYS A 247 -12.09 -15.02 23.36
C LYS A 247 -11.51 -15.81 24.53
N PRO A 248 -12.19 -16.85 25.05
CA PRO A 248 -11.62 -17.68 26.10
C PRO A 248 -10.32 -18.31 25.61
N LYS A 249 -9.23 -18.09 26.35
CA LYS A 249 -7.97 -18.82 26.16
C LYS A 249 -8.28 -20.31 26.13
N LYS A 250 -8.14 -20.96 24.97
CA LYS A 250 -8.07 -22.43 24.91
C LYS A 250 -6.91 -22.84 25.81
N GLN A 251 -7.23 -23.43 26.96
CA GLN A 251 -6.26 -24.10 27.82
C GLN A 251 -5.55 -25.13 26.95
N ALA A 252 -4.25 -24.94 26.73
CA ALA A 252 -3.39 -25.99 26.22
C ALA A 252 -3.41 -27.11 27.27
N VAL A 253 -3.98 -28.25 26.89
CA VAL A 253 -3.91 -29.49 27.68
C VAL A 253 -2.47 -29.96 27.61
N SER A 254 -1.88 -30.15 28.78
CA SER A 254 -0.51 -30.63 29.04
C SER A 254 -0.21 -31.98 28.42
#